data_AF-A0A383D9B1-F1
#
_entry.id   AF-A0A383D9B1-F1
#
_cell.length_a   1.000
_cell.length_b   1.000
_cell.length_c   1.000
_cell.angle_alpha   90.00
_cell.angle_beta   90.00
_cell.angle_gamma   90.00
#
_symmetry.space_group_name_H-M   'P 1'
#
loop_
_entity.id
_entity.type
_entity.pdbx_description
1 polymer ?
#
loop_
_entity_poly.entity_id
_entity_poly.type
_entity_poly.pdbx_seq_one_letter_code
_entity_poly.pdbx_strand_id
1 'polypeptide(L)'
;MNMYSERIKGLSRGGKWLVSIALAVILSGCRPGGDGNGNPDFDVMERSIVELTTALEAGEVTSRELIDGYLMRIKTYDQRGPGLNAMETLSERAHAEADELDAER
;
A
#
# COMPACT_ATOMS: atom_id res chain seq x y z
N MET A 1 57.85 -3.53 -13.57
CA MET A 1 58.56 -3.84 -14.82
C MET A 1 57.49 -4.14 -15.87
N ASN A 2 57.33 -3.26 -16.86
CA ASN A 2 56.42 -3.43 -18.01
C ASN A 2 56.76 -4.68 -18.84
N MET A 3 55.81 -5.11 -19.70
CA MET A 3 55.94 -5.81 -21.01
C MET A 3 54.99 -7.01 -21.12
N TYR A 4 54.12 -7.27 -22.13
CA TYR A 4 53.83 -6.77 -23.49
C TYR A 4 52.32 -7.05 -23.76
N SER A 5 51.52 -6.12 -24.28
CA SER A 5 51.24 -5.90 -25.72
C SER A 5 50.82 -7.16 -26.51
N GLU A 6 49.51 -7.34 -26.68
CA GLU A 6 48.75 -7.32 -27.95
C GLU A 6 48.62 -8.64 -28.73
N ARG A 7 47.36 -9.10 -28.91
CA ARG A 7 46.83 -9.40 -30.26
C ARG A 7 45.29 -9.47 -30.29
N ILE A 8 44.71 -8.37 -30.75
CA ILE A 8 43.38 -8.22 -31.35
C ILE A 8 43.18 -9.12 -32.59
N LYS A 9 42.04 -9.83 -32.69
CA LYS A 9 41.15 -10.09 -33.86
C LYS A 9 39.84 -10.71 -33.26
N GLY A 10 38.61 -10.23 -33.41
CA GLY A 10 37.97 -9.48 -34.48
C GLY A 10 37.08 -10.41 -35.32
N LEU A 11 35.78 -10.55 -35.00
CA LEU A 11 34.66 -10.83 -35.93
C LEU A 11 33.32 -10.80 -35.14
N SER A 12 32.58 -9.69 -35.11
CA SER A 12 31.53 -9.29 -36.07
C SER A 12 30.30 -10.20 -36.11
N ARG A 13 29.16 -9.62 -35.68
CA ARG A 13 27.72 -9.87 -35.98
C ARG A 13 26.90 -9.67 -34.68
N GLY A 14 25.97 -8.74 -34.53
CA GLY A 14 25.41 -7.72 -35.39
C GLY A 14 24.30 -6.97 -34.63
N GLY A 15 24.01 -5.74 -35.05
CA GLY A 15 22.75 -5.01 -34.76
C GLY A 15 22.69 -4.38 -33.37
N LYS A 16 23.35 -3.25 -33.11
CA LYS A 16 22.82 -1.89 -33.40
C LYS A 16 21.38 -1.71 -32.93
N TRP A 17 21.19 -1.18 -31.72
CA TRP A 17 20.18 -0.14 -31.44
C TRP A 17 20.45 0.52 -30.07
N LEU A 18 21.57 1.24 -29.98
CA LEU A 18 21.63 2.45 -29.18
C LEU A 18 21.74 3.58 -30.19
N VAL A 19 20.73 4.45 -30.28
CA VAL A 19 20.81 5.91 -30.51
C VAL A 19 19.37 6.46 -30.57
N SER A 20 18.99 7.14 -29.48
CA SER A 20 18.30 8.44 -29.40
C SER A 20 16.94 8.67 -30.07
N ILE A 21 16.01 9.28 -29.31
CA ILE A 21 15.07 10.39 -29.64
C ILE A 21 14.11 10.48 -28.42
N ALA A 22 14.32 11.40 -27.47
CA ALA A 22 13.78 12.76 -27.45
C ALA A 22 12.24 12.84 -27.60
N LEU A 23 11.60 13.52 -26.63
CA LEU A 23 10.33 14.24 -26.74
C LEU A 23 9.02 13.43 -26.59
N ALA A 24 8.46 13.44 -25.38
CA ALA A 24 7.01 13.44 -25.16
C ALA A 24 6.69 14.09 -23.80
N VAL A 25 6.72 15.42 -23.75
CA VAL A 25 5.83 16.18 -22.85
C VAL A 25 4.46 16.17 -23.52
N ILE A 26 3.41 15.75 -22.80
CA ILE A 26 2.03 16.31 -22.81
C ILE A 26 1.08 15.37 -22.01
N LEU A 27 0.46 15.96 -20.97
CA LEU A 27 -0.79 15.55 -20.29
C LEU A 27 -0.80 14.27 -19.43
N SER A 28 -0.07 14.28 -18.29
CA SER A 28 -0.61 13.64 -17.08
C SER A 28 -1.59 14.62 -16.44
N GLY A 29 -2.86 14.50 -16.82
CA GLY A 29 -3.95 15.24 -16.20
C GLY A 29 -3.99 15.03 -14.69
N CYS A 30 -4.50 16.03 -13.98
CA CYS A 30 -4.92 15.86 -12.59
C CYS A 30 -5.83 14.64 -12.51
N ARG A 31 -5.37 13.60 -11.82
CA ARG A 31 -6.19 12.49 -11.36
C ARG A 31 -6.53 12.82 -9.90
N PRO A 32 -7.71 13.36 -9.57
CA PRO A 32 -8.23 13.23 -8.22
C PRO A 32 -8.78 11.81 -8.13
N GLY A 33 -7.87 10.84 -8.05
CA GLY A 33 -8.20 9.47 -7.69
C GLY A 33 -7.75 9.34 -6.27
N GLY A 34 -8.71 9.18 -5.34
CA GLY A 34 -8.46 9.03 -3.92
C GLY A 34 -7.24 8.14 -3.70
N ASP A 35 -6.26 8.70 -3.03
CA ASP A 35 -5.13 7.96 -2.52
C ASP A 35 -5.69 7.04 -1.43
N GLY A 36 -6.14 5.85 -1.83
CA GLY A 36 -6.35 4.70 -0.95
C GLY A 36 -5.02 4.19 -0.38
N ASN A 37 -4.12 5.11 -0.06
CA ASN A 37 -2.93 4.90 0.74
C ASN A 37 -3.37 5.14 2.17
N GLY A 38 -4.15 4.17 2.69
CA GLY A 38 -4.36 4.04 4.10
C GLY A 38 -3.06 4.26 4.82
N ASN A 39 -3.06 5.24 5.73
CA ASN A 39 -1.91 5.49 6.56
C ASN A 39 -1.56 4.16 7.25
N PRO A 40 -0.41 3.53 6.94
CA PRO A 40 -0.07 2.23 7.50
C PRO A 40 0.12 2.28 9.02
N ASP A 41 0.07 3.48 9.62
CA ASP A 41 0.19 3.75 11.05
C ASP A 41 -1.06 4.44 11.66
N PHE A 42 -2.27 4.34 11.08
CA PHE A 42 -3.45 4.83 11.79
C PHE A 42 -3.72 3.97 13.05
N ASP A 43 -3.24 4.45 14.21
CA ASP A 43 -3.48 3.78 15.49
C ASP A 43 -4.95 3.93 15.92
N VAL A 44 -5.62 2.80 16.04
CA VAL A 44 -7.02 2.71 16.47
C VAL A 44 -7.19 2.83 17.99
N MET A 45 -6.10 2.94 18.75
CA MET A 45 -6.13 2.98 20.21
C MET A 45 -6.46 4.34 20.80
N GLU A 46 -7.19 4.29 21.93
CA GLU A 46 -7.51 5.45 22.77
C GLU A 46 -8.13 6.62 21.99
N ARG A 47 -8.77 6.32 20.84
CA ARG A 47 -9.52 7.27 20.02
C ARG A 47 -10.99 7.22 20.42
N SER A 48 -11.55 8.40 20.68
CA SER A 48 -12.99 8.58 20.84
C SER A 48 -13.72 8.39 19.51
N ILE A 49 -15.03 8.12 19.58
CA ILE A 49 -15.85 8.02 18.37
C ILE A 49 -15.83 9.32 17.54
N VAL A 50 -15.74 10.48 18.20
CA VAL A 50 -15.66 11.78 17.52
C VAL A 50 -14.37 11.89 16.70
N GLU A 51 -13.24 11.44 17.25
CA GLU A 51 -11.96 11.43 16.54
C GLU A 51 -11.98 10.45 15.37
N LEU A 52 -12.53 9.25 15.56
CA LEU A 52 -12.65 8.26 14.48
C LEU A 52 -13.55 8.76 13.35
N THR A 53 -14.73 9.29 13.66
CA THR A 53 -15.63 9.86 12.64
C THR A 53 -14.97 11.04 11.93
N THR A 54 -14.27 11.92 12.65
CA THR A 54 -13.56 13.05 12.03
C THR A 54 -12.47 12.56 11.07
N ALA A 55 -11.68 11.55 11.46
CA ALA A 55 -10.66 10.97 10.60
C ALA A 55 -11.25 10.29 9.36
N LEU A 56 -12.39 9.60 9.53
CA LEU A 56 -13.14 8.97 8.44
C LEU A 56 -13.72 10.01 7.45
N GLU A 57 -14.27 11.12 7.94
CA GLU A 57 -14.78 12.24 7.14
C GLU A 57 -13.67 13.02 6.45
N ALA A 58 -12.52 13.17 7.11
CA ALA A 58 -11.33 13.80 6.55
C ALA A 58 -10.59 12.92 5.54
N GLY A 59 -10.95 11.64 5.41
CA GLY A 59 -10.25 10.67 4.56
C GLY A 59 -8.86 10.30 5.08
N GLU A 60 -8.57 10.54 6.35
CA GLU A 60 -7.30 10.16 7.00
C GLU A 60 -7.20 8.65 7.24
N VAL A 61 -8.35 7.97 7.29
CA VAL A 61 -8.49 6.52 7.40
C VAL A 61 -9.76 6.07 6.68
N THR A 62 -9.75 4.87 6.11
CA THR A 62 -10.94 4.21 5.55
C THR A 62 -11.60 3.27 6.56
N SER A 63 -12.87 2.92 6.35
CA SER A 63 -13.56 1.90 7.15
C SER A 63 -12.85 0.56 7.02
N ARG A 64 -12.36 0.23 5.81
CA ARG A 64 -11.55 -0.96 5.55
C ARG A 64 -10.31 -0.99 6.43
N GLU A 65 -9.57 0.12 6.50
CA GLU A 65 -8.36 0.23 7.34
C GLU A 65 -8.67 0.16 8.84
N LEU A 66 -9.77 0.77 9.29
CA LEU A 66 -10.20 0.65 10.69
C LEU A 66 -10.50 -0.81 11.05
N ILE A 67 -11.24 -1.53 10.20
CA ILE A 67 -11.54 -2.95 10.40
C ILE A 67 -10.25 -3.78 10.40
N ASP A 68 -9.34 -3.55 9.46
CA ASP A 68 -8.05 -4.24 9.41
C ASP A 68 -7.24 -4.01 10.70
N GLY A 69 -7.22 -2.77 11.20
CA GLY A 69 -6.58 -2.39 12.47
C GLY A 69 -7.16 -3.14 13.67
N TYR A 70 -8.49 -3.18 13.80
CA TYR A 70 -9.14 -3.91 14.90
C TYR A 70 -8.98 -5.42 14.77
N LEU A 71 -9.10 -6.00 13.58
CA LEU A 71 -8.89 -7.44 13.35
C LEU A 71 -7.45 -7.85 13.66
N MET A 72 -6.47 -7.01 13.33
CA MET A 72 -5.07 -7.26 13.71
C MET A 72 -4.90 -7.32 15.23
N ARG A 73 -5.55 -6.41 15.96
CA ARG A 73 -5.52 -6.41 17.43
C ARG A 73 -6.22 -7.62 18.03
N ILE A 74 -7.41 -7.97 17.53
CA ILE A 74 -8.12 -9.18 17.96
C ILE A 74 -7.22 -10.39 17.75
N LYS A 75 -6.67 -10.56 16.55
CA LYS A 75 -5.74 -11.65 16.24
C LYS A 75 -4.53 -11.67 17.20
N THR A 76 -4.00 -10.50 17.54
CA THR A 76 -2.82 -10.36 18.40
C THR A 76 -3.13 -10.71 19.85
N TYR A 77 -4.28 -10.28 20.39
CA TYR A 77 -4.54 -10.36 21.82
C TYR A 77 -5.52 -11.47 22.24
N ASP A 78 -6.48 -11.80 21.38
CA ASP A 78 -7.61 -12.65 21.73
C ASP A 78 -7.19 -14.12 21.89
N GLN A 79 -6.62 -14.72 20.84
CA GLN A 79 -6.20 -16.13 20.85
C GLN A 79 -4.69 -16.35 20.77
N ARG A 80 -3.94 -15.49 20.06
CA ARG A 80 -2.48 -15.67 19.85
C ARG A 80 -1.60 -14.95 20.88
N GLY A 81 -2.20 -14.15 21.75
CA GLY A 81 -1.51 -13.32 22.75
C GLY A 81 -1.82 -13.76 24.19
N PRO A 82 -2.18 -12.84 25.11
CA PRO A 82 -2.51 -13.19 26.49
C PRO A 82 -3.75 -14.07 26.65
N GLY A 83 -4.43 -14.43 25.57
CA GLY A 83 -5.58 -15.32 25.62
C GLY A 83 -6.78 -14.64 26.27
N LEU A 84 -7.13 -13.43 25.83
CA LEU A 84 -8.26 -12.69 26.39
C LEU A 84 -9.57 -13.46 26.22
N ASN A 85 -9.69 -14.27 25.17
CA ASN A 85 -10.89 -15.06 24.84
C ASN A 85 -12.18 -14.22 24.89
N ALA A 86 -12.10 -12.99 24.38
CA ALA A 86 -13.19 -12.03 24.35
C ALA A 86 -14.08 -12.20 23.11
N MET A 87 -13.56 -12.80 22.03
CA MET A 87 -14.31 -13.01 20.79
C MET A 87 -14.62 -14.50 20.58
N GLU A 88 -15.90 -14.87 20.60
CA GLU A 88 -16.35 -16.21 20.23
C GLU A 88 -16.37 -16.41 18.71
N THR A 89 -16.81 -15.38 17.98
CA THR A 89 -16.95 -15.39 16.51
C THR A 89 -16.65 -14.01 15.95
N LEU A 90 -16.15 -13.97 14.71
CA LEU A 90 -15.98 -12.74 13.93
C LEU A 90 -16.86 -12.81 12.68
N SER A 91 -17.40 -11.66 12.28
CA SER A 91 -18.20 -11.57 11.06
C SER A 91 -17.34 -11.86 9.82
N GLU A 92 -17.76 -12.84 9.02
CA GLU A 92 -17.15 -13.13 7.71
C GLU A 92 -17.37 -11.99 6.70
N ARG A 93 -18.34 -11.10 6.98
CA ARG A 93 -18.69 -9.96 6.13
C ARG A 93 -18.01 -8.66 6.53
N ALA A 94 -17.26 -8.60 7.63
CA ALA A 94 -16.73 -7.35 8.18
C ALA A 94 -15.99 -6.49 7.14
N HIS A 95 -15.21 -7.13 6.28
CA HIS A 95 -14.51 -6.51 5.18
C HIS A 95 -15.43 -5.98 4.07
N ALA A 96 -16.46 -6.74 3.69
CA ALA A 96 -17.40 -6.33 2.65
C ALA A 96 -18.26 -5.16 3.12
N GLU A 97 -18.70 -5.19 4.39
CA GLU A 97 -19.46 -4.09 5.00
C GLU A 97 -18.61 -2.82 5.12
N ALA A 98 -17.32 -2.95 5.42
CA ALA A 98 -16.40 -1.81 5.41
C ALA A 98 -16.22 -1.21 4.00
N ASP A 99 -16.07 -2.05 2.98
CA ASP A 99 -15.98 -1.59 1.59
C ASP A 99 -17.27 -0.89 1.14
N GLU A 100 -18.44 -1.41 1.52
CA GLU A 100 -19.75 -0.79 1.23
C GLU A 100 -19.84 0.61 1.86
N LEU A 101 -19.44 0.75 3.14
CA LEU A 101 -19.41 2.04 3.84
C LEU A 101 -18.42 3.04 3.25
N ASP A 102 -17.26 2.58 2.79
CA ASP A 102 -16.29 3.43 2.10
C ASP A 102 -16.77 3.89 0.73
N ALA A 103 -17.62 3.10 0.06
CA ALA A 103 -18.23 3.48 -1.21
C ALA A 103 -19.41 4.47 -1.07
N GLU A 104 -20.06 4.51 0.10
CA GLU A 104 -21.16 5.44 0.41
C GLU A 104 -20.69 6.85 0.81
N ARG A 105 -19.40 7.00 1.13
CA ARG A 105 -18.82 8.22 1.67
C ARG A 105 -18.36 9.19 0.57
#